data_AF-A0A1Q8E9E0-F1
#
_entry.id   AF-A0A1Q8E9E0-F1
#
_cell.length_a   1.000
_cell.length_b   1.000
_cell.length_c   1.000
_cell.angle_alpha   90.00
_cell.angle_beta   90.00
_cell.angle_gamma   90.00
#
_symmetry.space_group_name_H-M   'P 1'
#
loop_
_entity.id
_entity.type
_entity.pdbx_description
1 polymer ?
#
loop_
_entity_poly.entity_id
_entity_poly.type
_entity_poly.pdbx_seq_one_letter_code
_entity_poly.pdbx_strand_id
1 'polypeptide(L)'
;METRSKIFGATFEQSKKVVSKKILTEDGAQIGLMSSMSFLKRIKALLGGLFLIGLLYAVGIGLPRFIIMEPQETRVLSESTINLIHLFGVYTTGITEKIIILLLALIAINLLPKPNYAFQMAFGNLTLIILVLCSTTAFIPFTIGLTVGAFGWIGFGLQLLVCIYLWKSLIISNIVQLKQRLYQGVPNGKDWGERLMIFIKKYGGILLLLSVVNRWTFNFGEMVKTRPDVFSFLYGWTFLLVAFLMIFTMSMTLKNFVAAFYFFKYQKEYRQFFKVSNEQWYGKWRGRKID
;
A
#
# COMPACT_ATOMS: atom_id res chain seq x y z
N MET A 1 -29.95 21.32 8.85
CA MET A 1 -29.39 19.95 8.92
C MET A 1 -28.03 19.95 8.24
N GLU A 2 -26.94 20.05 8.99
CA GLU A 2 -25.59 19.89 8.44
C GLU A 2 -25.36 18.42 8.08
N THR A 3 -25.63 18.07 6.83
CA THR A 3 -25.15 16.80 6.26
C THR A 3 -23.64 16.74 6.42
N ARG A 4 -23.14 15.92 7.36
CA ARG A 4 -21.71 15.60 7.49
C ARG A 4 -21.14 15.32 6.09
N SER A 5 -20.23 16.17 5.64
CA SER A 5 -19.70 16.14 4.27
C SER A 5 -18.90 14.85 4.04
N LYS A 6 -19.53 13.88 3.36
CA LYS A 6 -18.94 12.58 3.03
C LYS A 6 -17.88 12.74 1.93
N ILE A 7 -16.76 12.02 2.02
CA ILE A 7 -15.66 12.15 1.05
C ILE A 7 -16.05 11.79 -0.40
N PHE A 8 -17.11 10.99 -0.59
CA PHE A 8 -17.64 10.59 -1.90
C PHE A 8 -18.94 11.32 -2.28
N GLY A 9 -19.36 12.29 -1.46
CA GLY A 9 -20.61 13.04 -1.63
C GLY A 9 -20.51 14.28 -2.51
N ALA A 10 -19.30 14.70 -2.90
CA ALA A 10 -19.09 16.00 -3.53
C ALA A 10 -19.75 16.11 -4.90
N THR A 11 -20.14 17.33 -5.25
CA THR A 11 -20.67 17.71 -6.57
C THR A 11 -19.57 17.81 -7.62
N PHE A 12 -19.94 17.92 -8.90
CA PHE A 12 -18.99 18.10 -10.00
C PHE A 12 -18.10 19.35 -9.82
N GLU A 13 -18.69 20.48 -9.45
CA GLU A 13 -17.95 21.74 -9.23
C GLU A 13 -16.94 21.61 -8.08
N GLN A 14 -17.32 20.91 -7.01
CA GLN A 14 -16.42 20.63 -5.88
C GLN A 14 -15.29 19.67 -6.30
N SER A 15 -15.59 18.65 -7.10
CA SER A 15 -14.60 17.65 -7.50
C SER A 15 -13.53 18.17 -8.46
N LYS A 16 -13.77 19.27 -9.20
CA LYS A 16 -12.73 19.95 -10.01
C LYS A 16 -11.48 20.34 -9.22
N LYS A 17 -11.59 20.51 -7.90
CA LYS A 17 -10.46 20.83 -7.01
C LYS A 17 -9.55 19.64 -6.72
N VAL A 18 -10.01 18.41 -6.97
CA VAL A 18 -9.22 17.18 -6.76
C VAL A 18 -8.91 16.46 -8.07
N VAL A 19 -9.75 16.61 -9.09
CA VAL A 19 -9.53 16.03 -10.42
C VAL A 19 -8.88 17.06 -11.33
N SER A 20 -7.61 16.82 -11.71
CA SER A 20 -6.89 17.67 -12.66
C SER A 20 -6.83 17.04 -14.05
N LYS A 21 -6.65 17.85 -15.11
CA LYS A 21 -6.50 17.36 -16.49
C LYS A 21 -5.33 16.39 -16.67
N LYS A 22 -4.32 16.44 -15.77
CA LYS A 22 -3.19 15.50 -15.75
C LYS A 22 -3.64 14.05 -15.58
N ILE A 23 -4.84 13.80 -15.03
CA ILE A 23 -5.43 12.46 -14.91
C ILE A 23 -5.56 11.75 -16.27
N LEU A 24 -5.50 12.48 -17.38
CA LEU A 24 -5.60 11.94 -18.74
C LEU A 24 -4.27 11.42 -19.31
N THR A 25 -3.15 11.62 -18.62
CA THR A 25 -1.83 11.11 -19.00
C THR A 25 -1.39 10.02 -18.03
N GLU A 26 -0.57 9.07 -18.48
CA GLU A 26 -0.10 7.95 -17.65
C GLU A 26 0.68 8.44 -16.41
N ASP A 27 1.55 9.44 -16.60
CA ASP A 27 2.35 10.03 -15.52
C ASP A 27 1.48 10.81 -14.53
N GLY A 28 0.47 11.53 -15.03
CA GLY A 28 -0.42 12.33 -14.21
C GLY A 28 -1.50 11.50 -13.50
N ALA A 29 -1.85 10.34 -14.06
CA ALA A 29 -2.71 9.35 -13.44
C ALA A 29 -2.02 8.61 -12.28
N GLN A 30 -0.68 8.54 -12.27
CA GLN A 30 0.12 7.88 -11.23
C GLN A 30 -0.29 6.42 -10.99
N ILE A 31 -0.86 5.76 -12.00
CA ILE A 31 -1.23 4.33 -11.96
C ILE A 31 -0.49 3.49 -13.00
N GLY A 32 0.57 4.07 -13.59
CA GLY A 32 1.43 3.42 -14.58
C GLY A 32 0.68 2.99 -15.84
N LEU A 33 1.11 1.86 -16.41
CA LEU A 33 0.52 1.33 -17.65
C LEU A 33 -0.90 0.77 -17.48
N MET A 34 -1.41 0.70 -16.24
CA MET A 34 -2.75 0.18 -15.95
C MET A 34 -3.88 1.11 -16.42
N SER A 35 -3.60 2.39 -16.66
CA SER A 35 -4.56 3.34 -17.26
C SER A 35 -4.62 3.29 -18.79
N SER A 36 -3.72 2.57 -19.45
CA SER A 36 -3.54 2.68 -20.90
C SER A 36 -4.70 2.06 -21.70
N MET A 37 -5.20 2.79 -22.70
CA MET A 37 -6.12 2.27 -23.72
C MET A 37 -5.40 1.46 -24.83
N SER A 38 -4.08 1.59 -24.95
CA SER A 38 -3.28 0.84 -25.92
C SER A 38 -3.12 -0.63 -25.52
N PHE A 39 -3.30 -1.54 -26.49
CA PHE A 39 -3.17 -2.98 -26.27
C PHE A 39 -1.74 -3.40 -25.89
N LEU A 40 -0.72 -2.92 -26.62
CA LEU A 40 0.69 -3.26 -26.35
C LEU A 40 1.13 -2.82 -24.95
N LYS A 41 0.68 -1.64 -24.51
CA LYS A 41 0.97 -1.16 -23.15
C LYS A 41 0.28 -2.02 -22.07
N ARG A 42 -0.92 -2.53 -22.35
CA ARG A 42 -1.63 -3.46 -21.45
C ARG A 42 -0.94 -4.84 -21.38
N ILE A 43 -0.34 -5.32 -22.48
CA ILE A 43 0.54 -6.51 -22.45
C ILE A 43 1.76 -6.25 -21.58
N LYS A 44 2.45 -5.11 -21.73
CA LYS A 44 3.60 -4.75 -20.87
C LYS A 44 3.20 -4.66 -19.40
N ALA A 45 2.03 -4.09 -19.10
CA ALA A 45 1.49 -4.04 -17.75
C ALA A 45 1.23 -5.43 -17.18
N LEU A 46 0.71 -6.36 -17.99
CA LEU A 46 0.51 -7.75 -17.60
C LEU A 46 1.84 -8.45 -17.28
N LEU A 47 2.86 -8.32 -18.13
CA LEU A 47 4.15 -8.96 -17.90
C LEU A 47 4.80 -8.46 -16.60
N GLY A 48 4.81 -7.14 -16.39
CA GLY A 48 5.31 -6.54 -15.15
C GLY A 48 4.48 -6.96 -13.92
N GLY A 49 3.16 -7.06 -14.08
CA GLY A 49 2.25 -7.51 -13.03
C GLY A 49 2.46 -8.98 -12.65
N LEU A 50 2.67 -9.87 -13.62
CA LEU A 50 2.95 -11.30 -13.38
C LEU A 50 4.30 -11.48 -12.68
N PHE A 51 5.33 -10.76 -13.10
CA PHE A 51 6.62 -10.78 -12.41
C PHE A 51 6.48 -10.38 -10.94
N LEU A 52 5.76 -9.28 -10.68
CA LEU A 52 5.55 -8.80 -9.31
C LEU A 52 4.69 -9.76 -8.48
N ILE A 53 3.66 -10.38 -9.07
CA ILE A 53 2.89 -11.45 -8.42
C ILE A 53 3.79 -12.63 -8.03
N GLY A 54 4.71 -13.03 -8.90
CA GLY A 54 5.67 -14.09 -8.60
C GLY A 54 6.52 -13.78 -7.37
N LEU A 55 7.02 -12.53 -7.25
CA LEU A 55 7.76 -12.09 -6.07
C LEU A 55 6.88 -12.09 -4.80
N LEU A 56 5.64 -11.60 -4.90
CA LEU A 56 4.71 -11.58 -3.78
C LEU A 56 4.31 -12.99 -3.33
N TYR A 57 4.16 -13.92 -4.27
CA TYR A 57 3.95 -15.33 -3.98
C TYR A 57 5.16 -15.93 -3.26
N ALA A 58 6.36 -15.68 -3.78
CA ALA A 58 7.60 -16.19 -3.19
C ALA A 58 7.78 -15.72 -1.74
N VAL A 59 7.60 -14.41 -1.47
CA VAL A 59 7.80 -13.84 -0.13
C VAL A 59 6.61 -14.11 0.80
N GLY A 60 5.38 -14.02 0.28
CA GLY A 60 4.17 -14.08 1.08
C GLY A 60 3.61 -15.49 1.30
N ILE A 61 4.00 -16.46 0.47
CA ILE A 61 3.49 -17.84 0.50
C ILE A 61 4.63 -18.85 0.53
N GLY A 62 5.53 -18.81 -0.45
CA GLY A 62 6.62 -19.77 -0.56
C GLY A 62 7.51 -19.75 0.68
N LEU A 63 8.09 -18.59 0.99
CA LEU A 63 9.03 -18.42 2.09
C LEU A 63 8.42 -18.87 3.42
N PRO A 64 7.25 -18.39 3.88
CA PRO A 64 6.74 -18.81 5.18
C PRO A 64 6.35 -20.30 5.26
N ARG A 65 5.98 -20.95 4.14
CA ARG A 65 5.67 -22.38 4.11
C ARG A 65 6.91 -23.26 4.15
N PHE A 66 7.97 -22.87 3.44
CA PHE A 66 9.14 -23.73 3.22
C PHE A 66 10.35 -23.38 4.08
N ILE A 67 10.38 -22.24 4.76
CA ILE A 67 11.52 -21.78 5.56
C ILE A 67 11.92 -22.76 6.69
N ILE A 68 10.97 -23.54 7.22
CA ILE A 68 11.24 -24.53 8.26
C ILE A 68 12.00 -25.78 7.75
N MET A 69 11.94 -26.03 6.43
CA MET A 69 12.58 -27.18 5.79
C MET A 69 14.07 -26.94 5.49
N GLU A 70 14.58 -25.74 5.74
CA GLU A 70 15.97 -25.39 5.50
C GLU A 70 16.92 -26.17 6.43
N PRO A 71 17.95 -26.87 5.91
CA PRO A 71 18.94 -27.58 6.70
C PRO A 71 19.68 -26.65 7.66
N GLN A 72 19.98 -27.12 8.88
CA GLN A 72 20.63 -26.27 9.89
C GLN A 72 21.97 -25.67 9.44
N GLU A 73 22.74 -26.40 8.62
CA GLU A 73 24.06 -25.98 8.12
C GLU A 73 23.99 -24.78 7.15
N THR A 74 22.85 -24.54 6.50
CA THR A 74 22.67 -23.43 5.55
C THR A 74 21.88 -22.26 6.13
N ARG A 75 21.35 -22.40 7.36
CA ARG A 75 20.49 -21.39 7.99
C ARG A 75 21.26 -20.11 8.29
N VAL A 76 20.84 -19.02 7.66
CA VAL A 76 21.32 -17.66 7.98
C VAL A 76 20.54 -17.06 9.16
N LEU A 77 19.29 -17.48 9.37
CA LEU A 77 18.41 -16.98 10.42
C LEU A 77 18.35 -17.91 11.62
N SER A 78 18.17 -17.33 12.81
CA SER A 78 17.96 -18.12 14.02
C SER A 78 16.68 -18.96 13.92
N GLU A 79 16.66 -20.11 14.59
CA GLU A 79 15.49 -20.99 14.63
C GLU A 79 14.24 -20.26 15.15
N SER A 80 14.40 -19.37 16.13
CA SER A 80 13.29 -18.54 16.63
C SER A 80 12.74 -17.60 15.56
N THR A 81 13.61 -16.94 14.79
CA THR A 81 13.21 -16.07 13.69
C THR A 81 12.44 -16.85 12.62
N ILE A 82 12.97 -18.02 12.23
CA ILE A 82 12.35 -18.93 11.25
C ILE A 82 10.95 -19.35 11.72
N ASN A 83 10.84 -19.79 12.97
CA ASN A 83 9.56 -20.22 13.56
C ASN A 83 8.54 -19.07 13.62
N LEU A 84 8.96 -17.84 13.91
CA LEU A 84 8.07 -16.68 13.88
C LEU A 84 7.59 -16.35 12.46
N ILE A 85 8.49 -16.36 11.47
CA ILE A 85 8.13 -16.15 10.07
C ILE A 85 7.11 -17.21 9.63
N HIS A 86 7.36 -18.47 9.96
CA HIS A 86 6.44 -19.57 9.66
C HIS A 86 5.09 -19.38 10.34
N LEU A 87 5.08 -19.12 11.65
CA LEU A 87 3.86 -18.96 12.45
C LEU A 87 2.97 -17.85 11.90
N PHE A 88 3.51 -16.65 11.68
CA PHE A 88 2.74 -15.55 11.09
C PHE A 88 2.32 -15.87 9.65
N GLY A 89 3.15 -16.61 8.92
CA GLY A 89 2.83 -17.14 7.60
C GLY A 89 1.60 -18.03 7.58
N VAL A 90 1.48 -18.96 8.52
CA VAL A 90 0.31 -19.85 8.60
C VAL A 90 -1.00 -19.05 8.63
N TYR A 91 -1.02 -17.91 9.35
CA TYR A 91 -2.20 -17.05 9.43
C TYR A 91 -2.41 -16.15 8.19
N THR A 92 -1.35 -15.67 7.55
CA THR A 92 -1.47 -14.70 6.44
C THR A 92 -1.52 -15.35 5.07
N THR A 93 -0.90 -16.52 4.88
CA THR A 93 -0.74 -17.19 3.58
C THR A 93 -2.06 -17.43 2.89
N GLY A 94 -3.08 -17.94 3.60
CA GLY A 94 -4.40 -18.17 3.02
C GLY A 94 -5.12 -16.89 2.58
N ILE A 95 -4.87 -15.77 3.25
CA ILE A 95 -5.40 -14.45 2.84
C ILE A 95 -4.64 -13.95 1.61
N THR A 96 -3.30 -13.98 1.66
CA THR A 96 -2.43 -13.56 0.55
C THR A 96 -2.72 -14.36 -0.72
N GLU A 97 -2.96 -15.67 -0.62
CA GLU A 97 -3.30 -16.54 -1.75
C GLU A 97 -4.59 -16.12 -2.44
N LYS A 98 -5.66 -15.84 -1.67
CA LYS A 98 -6.93 -15.34 -2.22
C LYS A 98 -6.76 -13.99 -2.90
N ILE A 99 -5.96 -13.10 -2.33
CA ILE A 99 -5.68 -11.78 -2.93
C ILE A 99 -4.85 -11.93 -4.22
N ILE A 100 -3.89 -12.84 -4.28
CA ILE A 100 -3.11 -13.14 -5.49
C ILE A 100 -4.02 -13.65 -6.61
N ILE A 101 -4.94 -14.58 -6.31
CA ILE A 101 -5.89 -15.10 -7.30
C ILE A 101 -6.77 -13.96 -7.84
N LEU A 102 -7.27 -13.09 -6.97
CA LEU A 102 -8.02 -11.90 -7.39
C LEU A 102 -7.17 -10.98 -8.28
N LEU A 103 -5.91 -10.74 -7.92
CA LEU A 103 -5.01 -9.86 -8.66
C LEU A 103 -4.68 -10.44 -10.05
N LEU A 104 -4.46 -11.75 -10.15
CA LEU A 104 -4.31 -12.46 -11.43
C LEU A 104 -5.54 -12.27 -12.31
N ALA A 105 -6.74 -12.45 -11.75
CA ALA A 105 -7.99 -12.23 -12.47
C ALA A 105 -8.12 -10.78 -12.96
N LEU A 106 -7.80 -9.79 -12.12
CA LEU A 106 -7.85 -8.37 -12.49
C LEU A 106 -6.86 -8.03 -13.61
N ILE A 107 -5.63 -8.54 -13.55
CA ILE A 107 -4.61 -8.30 -14.60
C ILE A 107 -5.02 -8.97 -15.91
N ALA A 108 -5.56 -10.20 -15.86
CA ALA A 108 -6.08 -10.87 -17.06
C ALA A 108 -7.25 -10.07 -17.67
N ILE A 109 -8.21 -9.64 -16.84
CA ILE A 109 -9.33 -8.79 -17.27
C ILE A 109 -8.83 -7.46 -17.83
N ASN A 110 -7.69 -6.94 -17.38
CA ASN A 110 -7.13 -5.68 -17.89
C ASN A 110 -6.78 -5.74 -19.39
N LEU A 111 -6.49 -6.94 -19.93
CA LEU A 111 -6.25 -7.11 -21.37
C LEU A 111 -7.48 -6.74 -22.21
N LEU A 112 -8.68 -6.89 -21.65
CA LEU A 112 -9.93 -6.58 -22.35
C LEU A 112 -10.14 -5.06 -22.40
N PRO A 113 -10.39 -4.47 -23.59
CA PRO A 113 -10.58 -3.04 -23.74
C PRO A 113 -11.86 -2.58 -23.06
N LYS A 114 -11.73 -1.67 -22.08
CA LYS A 114 -12.86 -1.11 -21.33
C LYS A 114 -13.69 -0.14 -22.19
N PRO A 115 -14.94 0.17 -21.81
CA PRO A 115 -15.83 1.00 -22.64
C PRO A 115 -15.24 2.37 -22.96
N ASN A 116 -14.60 3.00 -21.99
CA ASN A 116 -13.92 4.28 -22.14
C ASN A 116 -12.77 4.43 -21.13
N TYR A 117 -12.04 5.54 -21.25
CA TYR A 117 -10.90 5.86 -20.41
C TYR A 117 -11.25 6.00 -18.93
N ALA A 118 -12.42 6.53 -18.57
CA ALA A 118 -12.84 6.64 -17.17
C ALA A 118 -13.04 5.27 -16.51
N PHE A 119 -13.63 4.31 -17.22
CA PHE A 119 -13.71 2.91 -16.77
C PHE A 119 -12.33 2.28 -16.62
N GLN A 120 -11.44 2.49 -17.60
CA GLN A 120 -10.06 1.99 -17.54
C GLN A 120 -9.32 2.55 -16.31
N MET A 121 -9.49 3.84 -16.03
CA MET A 121 -8.88 4.52 -14.88
C MET A 121 -9.38 4.01 -13.54
N ALA A 122 -10.70 3.84 -13.40
CA ALA A 122 -11.30 3.28 -12.18
C ALA A 122 -10.81 1.84 -11.96
N PHE A 123 -10.78 1.03 -13.01
CA PHE A 123 -10.31 -0.35 -12.97
C PHE A 123 -8.82 -0.45 -12.61
N GLY A 124 -7.98 0.40 -13.20
CA GLY A 124 -6.56 0.47 -12.89
C GLY A 124 -6.28 0.85 -11.42
N ASN A 125 -7.00 1.84 -10.90
CA ASN A 125 -6.90 2.24 -9.48
C ASN A 125 -7.35 1.13 -8.53
N LEU A 126 -8.45 0.44 -8.85
CA LEU A 126 -8.90 -0.73 -8.08
C LEU A 126 -7.81 -1.81 -8.06
N THR A 127 -7.22 -2.12 -9.20
CA THR A 127 -6.15 -3.13 -9.30
C THR A 127 -4.93 -2.74 -8.45
N LEU A 128 -4.55 -1.47 -8.42
CA LEU A 128 -3.47 -0.99 -7.56
C LEU A 128 -3.81 -1.06 -6.07
N ILE A 129 -5.04 -0.79 -5.65
CA ILE A 129 -5.46 -0.97 -4.25
C ILE A 129 -5.29 -2.44 -3.85
N ILE A 130 -5.77 -3.36 -4.68
CA ILE A 130 -5.60 -4.80 -4.42
C ILE A 130 -4.13 -5.19 -4.40
N LEU A 131 -3.31 -4.59 -5.27
CA LEU A 131 -1.87 -4.82 -5.26
C LEU A 131 -1.20 -4.36 -3.96
N VAL A 132 -1.50 -3.15 -3.47
CA VAL A 132 -0.94 -2.64 -2.21
C VAL A 132 -1.37 -3.52 -1.03
N LEU A 133 -2.61 -3.98 -1.02
CA LEU A 133 -3.10 -4.93 -0.01
C LEU A 133 -2.33 -6.26 -0.08
N CYS A 134 -2.15 -6.82 -1.28
CA CYS A 134 -1.38 -8.05 -1.51
C CYS A 134 0.05 -7.92 -1.01
N SER A 135 0.74 -6.84 -1.37
CA SER A 135 2.10 -6.56 -0.90
C SER A 135 2.15 -6.47 0.62
N THR A 136 1.18 -5.77 1.23
CA THR A 136 1.12 -5.63 2.69
C THR A 136 0.99 -7.00 3.37
N THR A 137 0.06 -7.85 2.93
CA THR A 137 -0.14 -9.18 3.54
C THR A 137 1.02 -10.14 3.26
N ALA A 138 1.67 -10.03 2.10
CA ALA A 138 2.82 -10.85 1.73
C ALA A 138 4.07 -10.56 2.59
N PHE A 139 4.37 -9.29 2.87
CA PHE A 139 5.59 -8.92 3.60
C PHE A 139 5.46 -9.01 5.14
N ILE A 140 4.24 -9.06 5.68
CA ILE A 140 3.99 -9.08 7.14
C ILE A 140 4.76 -10.21 7.85
N PRO A 141 4.68 -11.49 7.46
CA PRO A 141 5.33 -12.58 8.20
C PRO A 141 6.85 -12.41 8.27
N PHE A 142 7.43 -12.09 7.12
CA PHE A 142 8.88 -11.94 6.99
C PHE A 142 9.39 -10.77 7.83
N THR A 143 8.75 -9.60 7.71
CA THR A 143 9.21 -8.40 8.42
C THR A 143 9.00 -8.45 9.93
N ILE A 144 7.89 -9.03 10.40
CA ILE A 144 7.66 -9.24 11.84
C ILE A 144 8.68 -10.21 12.39
N GLY A 145 8.88 -11.36 11.72
CA GLY A 145 9.82 -12.37 12.18
C GLY A 145 11.26 -11.83 12.30
N LEU A 146 11.74 -11.10 11.28
CA LEU A 146 13.04 -10.44 11.32
C LEU A 146 13.17 -9.43 12.47
N THR A 147 12.15 -8.60 12.66
CA THR A 147 12.16 -7.53 13.68
C THR A 147 12.14 -8.08 15.09
N VAL A 148 11.26 -9.06 15.35
CA VAL A 148 11.20 -9.73 16.66
C VAL A 148 12.46 -10.56 16.91
N GLY A 149 13.00 -11.23 15.89
CA GLY A 149 14.27 -11.94 16.01
C GLY A 149 15.42 -11.01 16.44
N ALA A 150 15.49 -9.82 15.84
CA ALA A 150 16.53 -8.83 16.09
C ALA A 150 16.37 -8.01 17.37
N PHE A 151 15.17 -7.45 17.60
CA PHE A 151 14.90 -6.45 18.64
C PHE A 151 13.91 -6.93 19.71
N GLY A 152 13.38 -8.14 19.54
CA GLY A 152 12.41 -8.70 20.45
C GLY A 152 11.01 -8.10 20.32
N TRP A 153 10.11 -8.56 21.18
CA TRP A 153 8.71 -8.11 21.17
C TRP A 153 8.55 -6.66 21.62
N ILE A 154 9.38 -6.21 22.57
CA ILE A 154 9.38 -4.81 23.02
C ILE A 154 9.77 -3.89 21.85
N GLY A 155 10.81 -4.27 21.09
CA GLY A 155 11.31 -3.47 19.97
C GLY A 155 10.30 -3.39 18.85
N PHE A 156 9.65 -4.52 18.55
CA PHE A 156 8.53 -4.57 17.62
C PHE A 156 7.37 -3.67 18.06
N GLY A 157 7.00 -3.69 19.36
CA GLY A 157 5.96 -2.82 19.92
C GLY A 157 6.27 -1.33 19.75
N LEU A 158 7.52 -0.92 19.92
CA LEU A 158 7.95 0.46 19.67
C LEU A 158 7.87 0.84 18.19
N GLN A 159 8.25 -0.06 17.28
CA GLN A 159 8.08 0.19 15.84
C GLN A 159 6.60 0.30 15.44
N LEU A 160 5.70 -0.45 16.08
CA LEU A 160 4.25 -0.30 15.88
C LEU A 160 3.74 1.08 16.29
N LEU A 161 4.24 1.67 17.38
CA LEU A 161 3.88 3.05 17.77
C LEU A 161 4.28 4.06 16.69
N VAL A 162 5.44 3.87 16.06
CA VAL A 162 5.85 4.69 14.91
C VAL A 162 4.93 4.46 13.71
N CYS A 163 4.49 3.23 13.46
CA CYS A 163 3.52 2.95 12.40
C CYS A 163 2.16 3.63 12.63
N ILE A 164 1.68 3.69 13.88
CA ILE A 164 0.45 4.42 14.24
C ILE A 164 0.61 5.93 13.92
N TYR A 165 1.78 6.50 14.25
CA TYR A 165 2.10 7.87 13.86
C TYR A 165 2.07 8.08 12.34
N LEU A 166 2.76 7.21 11.59
CA LEU A 166 2.81 7.28 10.13
C LEU A 166 1.41 7.17 9.51
N TRP A 167 0.56 6.27 10.03
CA TRP A 167 -0.82 6.14 9.60
C TRP A 167 -1.61 7.44 9.78
N LYS A 168 -1.53 8.05 10.96
CA LYS A 168 -2.16 9.36 11.21
C LYS A 168 -1.62 10.41 10.24
N SER A 169 -0.30 10.52 10.13
CA SER A 169 0.38 11.59 9.40
C SER A 169 0.15 11.50 7.88
N LEU A 170 0.14 10.29 7.33
CA LEU A 170 0.06 10.07 5.88
C LEU A 170 -1.35 9.73 5.40
N ILE A 171 -2.14 8.95 6.16
CA ILE A 171 -3.47 8.52 5.72
C ILE A 171 -4.54 9.48 6.22
N ILE A 172 -4.66 9.67 7.54
CA ILE A 172 -5.72 10.50 8.12
C ILE A 172 -5.56 11.96 7.67
N SER A 173 -4.34 12.48 7.70
CA SER A 173 -4.06 13.85 7.24
C SER A 173 -4.42 14.04 5.76
N ASN A 174 -4.14 13.05 4.89
CA ASN A 174 -4.56 13.11 3.49
C ASN A 174 -6.09 13.10 3.32
N ILE A 175 -6.81 12.29 4.10
CA ILE A 175 -8.28 12.25 4.08
C ILE A 175 -8.86 13.63 4.45
N VAL A 176 -8.32 14.24 5.51
CA VAL A 176 -8.74 15.58 5.96
C VAL A 176 -8.45 16.63 4.89
N GLN A 177 -7.24 16.64 4.33
CA GLN A 177 -6.87 17.55 3.24
C GLN A 177 -7.76 17.39 2.00
N LEU A 178 -8.09 16.15 1.62
CA LEU A 178 -9.01 15.88 0.51
C LEU A 178 -10.41 16.42 0.80
N LYS A 179 -10.93 16.19 2.01
CA LYS A 179 -12.23 16.75 2.42
C LYS A 179 -12.23 18.27 2.40
N GLN A 180 -11.17 18.93 2.85
CA GLN A 180 -11.05 20.39 2.83
C GLN A 180 -10.97 20.96 1.41
N ARG A 181 -10.26 20.26 0.50
CA ARG A 181 -10.23 20.64 -0.92
C ARG A 181 -11.62 20.53 -1.55
N LEU A 182 -12.38 19.49 -1.21
CA LEU A 182 -13.73 19.28 -1.74
C LEU A 182 -14.75 20.26 -1.14
N TYR A 183 -14.71 20.46 0.18
CA TYR A 183 -15.65 21.25 0.95
C TYR A 183 -14.88 22.31 1.75
N GLN A 184 -14.92 23.56 1.28
CA GLN A 184 -14.34 24.67 2.03
C GLN A 184 -15.01 24.78 3.40
N GLY A 185 -14.22 25.02 4.46
CA GLY A 185 -14.76 25.27 5.80
C GLY A 185 -14.95 24.03 6.69
N VAL A 186 -14.49 22.83 6.31
CA VAL A 186 -14.47 21.69 7.25
C VAL A 186 -13.36 21.93 8.30
N PRO A 187 -13.71 22.15 9.58
CA PRO A 187 -12.73 22.45 10.61
C PRO A 187 -11.74 21.29 10.76
N ASN A 188 -10.48 21.62 11.03
CA ASN A 188 -9.51 20.62 11.45
C ASN A 188 -10.04 19.94 12.71
N GLY A 189 -10.30 18.63 12.64
CA GLY A 189 -10.57 17.84 13.82
C GLY A 189 -9.38 17.91 14.79
N LYS A 190 -9.63 17.61 16.07
CA LYS A 190 -8.60 17.61 17.11
C LYS A 190 -7.38 16.77 16.68
N ASP A 191 -6.20 17.38 16.64
CA ASP A 191 -4.98 16.68 16.27
C ASP A 191 -4.46 15.81 17.43
N TRP A 192 -4.95 14.58 17.52
CA TRP A 192 -4.48 13.62 18.51
C TRP A 192 -3.02 13.17 18.30
N GLY A 193 -2.47 13.43 17.11
CA GLY A 193 -1.18 12.91 16.68
C GLY A 193 -0.04 13.77 17.22
N GLU A 194 -0.35 14.99 17.63
CA GLU A 194 0.60 15.93 18.22
C GLU A 194 1.18 15.38 19.53
N ARG A 195 0.34 14.84 20.43
CA ARG A 195 0.80 14.23 21.68
C ARG A 195 1.70 13.02 21.45
N LEU A 196 1.30 12.14 20.53
CA LEU A 196 2.06 10.94 20.18
C LEU A 196 3.38 11.31 19.46
N MET A 197 3.37 12.37 18.64
CA MET A 197 4.57 12.92 18.01
C MET A 197 5.55 13.48 19.05
N ILE A 198 5.08 14.24 20.03
CA ILE A 198 5.91 14.76 21.13
C ILE A 198 6.53 13.59 21.89
N PHE A 199 5.73 12.55 22.20
CA PHE A 199 6.23 11.35 22.88
C PHE A 199 7.32 10.64 22.06
N ILE A 200 7.08 10.35 20.78
CA ILE A 200 8.06 9.68 19.90
C ILE A 200 9.33 10.52 19.75
N LYS A 201 9.22 11.84 19.55
CA LYS A 201 10.37 12.74 19.43
C LYS A 201 11.20 12.80 20.73
N LYS A 202 10.52 12.78 21.88
CA LYS A 202 11.18 12.91 23.19
C LYS A 202 11.77 11.60 23.69
N TYR A 203 11.10 10.47 23.46
CA TYR A 203 11.45 9.18 24.08
C TYR A 203 11.71 8.06 23.08
N GLY A 204 11.31 8.19 21.80
CA GLY A 204 11.38 7.10 20.83
C GLY A 204 12.79 6.54 20.62
N GLY A 205 13.80 7.41 20.48
CA GLY A 205 15.19 6.99 20.33
C GLY A 205 15.73 6.25 21.57
N ILE A 206 15.43 6.78 22.76
CA ILE A 206 15.85 6.17 24.04
C ILE A 206 15.17 4.81 24.24
N LEU A 207 13.85 4.73 23.97
CA LEU A 207 13.10 3.50 24.10
C LEU A 207 13.59 2.42 23.12
N LEU A 208 13.89 2.80 21.88
CA LEU A 208 14.46 1.88 20.88
C LEU A 208 15.84 1.38 21.32
N LEU A 209 16.71 2.27 21.80
CA LEU A 209 18.02 1.89 22.32
C LEU A 209 17.90 0.94 23.51
N LEU A 210 17.02 1.25 24.47
CA LEU A 210 16.73 0.38 25.61
C LEU A 210 16.17 -0.98 25.17
N SER A 211 15.37 -1.02 24.11
CA SER A 211 14.87 -2.29 23.56
C SER A 211 15.97 -3.13 22.94
N VAL A 212 16.90 -2.51 22.21
CA VAL A 212 18.07 -3.21 21.65
C VAL A 212 18.94 -3.75 22.78
N VAL A 213 19.26 -2.91 23.78
CA VAL A 213 20.01 -3.33 24.96
C VAL A 213 19.29 -4.47 25.69
N ASN A 214 17.98 -4.34 25.94
CA ASN A 214 17.18 -5.39 26.56
C ASN A 214 17.32 -6.71 25.81
N ARG A 215 17.16 -6.70 24.48
CA ARG A 215 17.26 -7.92 23.67
C ARG A 215 18.67 -8.53 23.66
N TRP A 216 19.71 -7.72 23.88
CA TRP A 216 21.10 -8.18 23.84
C TRP A 216 21.65 -8.58 25.21
N THR A 217 21.12 -8.03 26.31
CA THR A 217 21.67 -8.26 27.67
C THR A 217 20.67 -8.92 28.62
N PHE A 218 19.44 -8.40 28.72
CA PHE A 218 18.51 -8.74 29.81
C PHE A 218 17.41 -9.74 29.42
N ASN A 219 16.98 -9.73 28.16
CA ASN A 219 15.91 -10.56 27.59
C ASN A 219 14.56 -10.48 28.32
N PHE A 220 14.18 -9.31 28.87
CA PHE A 220 12.87 -9.14 29.48
C PHE A 220 11.76 -9.21 28.43
N GLY A 221 10.73 -10.01 28.70
CA GLY A 221 9.56 -10.18 27.81
C GLY A 221 9.83 -11.02 26.56
N GLU A 222 11.00 -11.65 26.45
CA GLU A 222 11.40 -12.42 25.29
C GLU A 222 11.02 -13.90 25.42
N MET A 223 10.44 -14.46 24.35
CA MET A 223 10.04 -15.87 24.30
C MET A 223 11.24 -16.80 24.04
N VAL A 224 12.36 -16.27 23.54
CA VAL A 224 13.59 -17.01 23.25
C VAL A 224 14.80 -16.20 23.70
N LYS A 225 15.71 -16.83 24.44
CA LYS A 225 16.88 -16.20 25.11
C LYS A 225 18.17 -16.23 24.28
N THR A 226 18.12 -16.63 23.02
CA THR A 226 19.29 -16.63 22.14
C THR A 226 19.72 -15.21 21.82
N ARG A 227 21.03 -14.95 21.90
CA ARG A 227 21.59 -13.64 21.56
C ARG A 227 21.48 -13.40 20.05
N PRO A 228 21.02 -12.21 19.62
CA PRO A 228 21.01 -11.87 18.20
C PRO A 228 22.43 -11.71 17.65
N ASP A 229 22.63 -12.05 16.38
CA ASP A 229 23.86 -11.76 15.64
C ASP A 229 23.97 -10.25 15.30
N VAL A 230 25.16 -9.74 15.04
CA VAL A 230 25.42 -8.33 14.69
C VAL A 230 24.61 -7.90 13.45
N PHE A 231 24.47 -8.77 12.44
CA PHE A 231 23.66 -8.47 11.25
C PHE A 231 22.17 -8.36 11.55
N SER A 232 21.71 -8.89 12.69
CA SER A 232 20.32 -8.71 13.14
C SER A 232 19.93 -7.27 13.38
N PHE A 233 20.90 -6.43 13.75
CA PHE A 233 20.64 -5.02 13.90
C PHE A 233 20.16 -4.38 12.59
N LEU A 234 20.67 -4.82 11.43
CA LEU A 234 20.28 -4.28 10.13
C LEU A 234 18.87 -4.73 9.73
N TYR A 235 18.60 -6.03 9.80
CA TYR A 235 17.29 -6.57 9.39
C TYR A 235 16.18 -6.29 10.42
N GLY A 236 16.53 -5.90 11.65
CA GLY A 236 15.56 -5.47 12.66
C GLY A 236 14.75 -4.23 12.26
N TRP A 237 15.26 -3.42 11.32
CA TRP A 237 14.57 -2.23 10.80
C TRP A 237 13.68 -2.52 9.59
N THR A 238 13.70 -3.75 9.07
CA THR A 238 12.97 -4.12 7.85
C THR A 238 11.47 -3.89 7.99
N PHE A 239 10.87 -4.17 9.17
CA PHE A 239 9.46 -3.87 9.39
C PHE A 239 9.15 -2.38 9.26
N LEU A 240 9.90 -1.52 9.94
CA LEU A 240 9.67 -0.08 9.86
C LEU A 240 9.81 0.46 8.43
N LEU A 241 10.84 0.02 7.70
CA LEU A 241 11.08 0.41 6.32
C LEU A 241 9.91 -0.02 5.42
N VAL A 242 9.53 -1.30 5.47
CA VAL A 242 8.43 -1.83 4.65
C VAL A 242 7.10 -1.17 5.04
N ALA A 243 6.81 -1.02 6.33
CA ALA A 243 5.61 -0.35 6.80
C ALA A 243 5.54 1.11 6.32
N PHE A 244 6.65 1.85 6.39
CA PHE A 244 6.73 3.21 5.83
C PHE A 244 6.40 3.22 4.33
N LEU A 245 7.03 2.35 3.54
CA LEU A 245 6.79 2.26 2.10
C LEU A 245 5.33 1.88 1.78
N MET A 246 4.74 0.92 2.50
CA MET A 246 3.36 0.49 2.30
C MET A 246 2.35 1.58 2.69
N ILE A 247 2.54 2.24 3.83
CA ILE A 247 1.68 3.36 4.28
C ILE A 247 1.81 4.54 3.30
N PHE A 248 3.01 4.85 2.85
CA PHE A 248 3.25 5.91 1.87
C PHE A 248 2.58 5.60 0.52
N THR A 249 2.75 4.38 0.02
CA THR A 249 2.11 3.95 -1.24
C THR A 249 0.59 3.98 -1.11
N MET A 250 0.03 3.45 -0.02
CA MET A 250 -1.41 3.51 0.28
C MET A 250 -1.92 4.96 0.32
N SER A 251 -1.14 5.87 0.92
CA SER A 251 -1.43 7.29 1.01
C SER A 251 -1.54 7.96 -0.36
N MET A 252 -0.66 7.60 -1.30
CA MET A 252 -0.71 8.04 -2.70
C MET A 252 -1.89 7.41 -3.45
N THR A 253 -2.06 6.08 -3.35
CA THR A 253 -3.15 5.35 -3.99
C THR A 253 -4.52 5.89 -3.56
N LEU A 254 -4.69 6.28 -2.30
CA LEU A 254 -5.91 6.90 -1.80
C LEU A 254 -6.26 8.21 -2.53
N LYS A 255 -5.28 9.10 -2.74
CA LYS A 255 -5.49 10.36 -3.48
C LYS A 255 -5.92 10.09 -4.92
N ASN A 256 -5.23 9.16 -5.58
CA ASN A 256 -5.52 8.77 -6.96
C ASN A 256 -6.88 8.10 -7.08
N PHE A 257 -7.24 7.25 -6.11
CA PHE A 257 -8.55 6.63 -6.04
C PHE A 257 -9.67 7.65 -5.92
N VAL A 258 -9.56 8.65 -5.04
CA VAL A 258 -10.58 9.70 -4.89
C VAL A 258 -10.72 10.51 -6.19
N ALA A 259 -9.60 10.87 -6.83
CA ALA A 259 -9.64 11.56 -8.12
C ALA A 259 -10.29 10.69 -9.22
N ALA A 260 -9.91 9.41 -9.31
CA ALA A 260 -10.45 8.46 -10.27
C ALA A 260 -11.94 8.18 -10.04
N PHE A 261 -12.38 8.10 -8.78
CA PHE A 261 -13.78 7.95 -8.40
C PHE A 261 -14.61 9.11 -8.95
N TYR A 262 -14.17 10.35 -8.73
CA TYR A 262 -14.90 11.53 -9.22
C TYR A 262 -14.86 11.66 -10.74
N PHE A 263 -13.71 11.36 -11.34
CA PHE A 263 -13.57 11.32 -12.80
C PHE A 263 -14.52 10.30 -13.43
N PHE A 264 -14.67 9.13 -12.80
CA PHE A 264 -15.61 8.10 -13.22
C PHE A 264 -17.07 8.50 -12.99
N LYS A 265 -17.39 9.03 -11.81
CA LYS A 265 -18.74 9.47 -11.43
C LYS A 265 -19.29 10.53 -12.38
N TYR A 266 -18.47 11.52 -12.74
CA TYR A 266 -18.83 12.64 -13.62
C TYR A 266 -18.16 12.53 -14.99
N GLN A 267 -18.05 11.31 -15.52
CA GLN A 267 -17.27 11.04 -16.74
C GLN A 267 -17.73 11.82 -17.97
N LYS A 268 -19.02 12.14 -18.10
CA LYS A 268 -19.56 12.90 -19.25
C LYS A 268 -19.19 14.38 -19.13
N GLU A 269 -19.36 14.93 -17.94
CA GLU A 269 -19.07 16.31 -17.58
C GLU A 269 -17.56 16.57 -17.66
N TYR A 270 -16.73 15.66 -17.17
CA TYR A 270 -15.26 15.77 -17.29
C TYR A 270 -14.77 15.63 -18.73
N ARG A 271 -15.41 14.77 -19.54
CA ARG A 271 -15.07 14.68 -20.97
C ARG A 271 -15.30 16.00 -21.68
N GLN A 272 -16.43 16.65 -21.43
CA GLN A 272 -16.75 17.96 -21.98
C GLN A 272 -15.82 19.05 -21.42
N PHE A 273 -15.66 19.09 -20.10
CA PHE A 273 -14.85 20.09 -19.40
C PHE A 273 -13.38 20.07 -19.81
N PHE A 274 -12.79 18.88 -19.95
CA PHE A 274 -11.39 18.74 -20.38
C PHE A 274 -11.21 18.74 -21.91
N LYS A 275 -12.31 18.73 -22.68
CA LYS A 275 -12.33 18.63 -24.14
C LYS A 275 -11.52 17.41 -24.63
N VAL A 276 -11.86 16.23 -24.13
CA VAL A 276 -11.14 14.98 -24.43
C VAL A 276 -11.55 14.44 -25.80
N SER A 277 -10.58 14.11 -26.66
CA SER A 277 -10.84 13.58 -28.00
C SER A 277 -11.42 12.16 -27.98
N ASN A 278 -12.08 11.77 -29.07
CA ASN A 278 -12.66 10.43 -29.23
C ASN A 278 -11.58 9.32 -29.16
N GLU A 279 -10.41 9.55 -29.79
CA GLU A 279 -9.29 8.62 -29.72
C GLU A 279 -8.75 8.46 -28.29
N GLN A 280 -8.65 9.55 -27.52
CA GLN A 280 -8.17 9.48 -26.13
C GLN A 280 -9.21 8.82 -25.22
N TRP A 281 -10.49 9.04 -25.47
CA TRP A 281 -11.58 8.52 -24.65
C TRP A 281 -11.91 7.05 -24.90
N TYR A 282 -11.91 6.61 -26.16
CA TYR A 282 -12.30 5.25 -26.55
C TYR A 282 -11.13 4.37 -27.00
N GLY A 283 -9.93 4.96 -27.14
CA GLY A 283 -8.77 4.33 -27.74
C GLY A 283 -8.73 4.52 -29.26
N LYS A 284 -7.52 4.50 -29.82
CA LYS A 284 -7.22 4.79 -31.23
C LYS A 284 -8.14 4.09 -32.23
N TRP A 285 -8.45 2.81 -32.03
CA TRP A 285 -9.26 2.05 -32.98
C TRP A 285 -10.75 2.36 -32.91
N ARG A 286 -11.33 2.50 -31.70
CA ARG A 286 -12.77 2.82 -31.55
C ARG A 286 -13.04 4.31 -31.80
N GLY A 287 -12.12 5.19 -31.39
CA GLY A 287 -12.27 6.63 -31.58
C GLY A 287 -12.42 7.01 -33.05
N ARG A 288 -11.59 6.44 -33.92
CA ARG A 288 -11.64 6.65 -35.39
C ARG A 288 -12.92 6.17 -36.07
N LYS A 289 -13.73 5.35 -35.41
CA LYS A 289 -15.02 4.87 -35.94
C LYS A 289 -16.20 5.74 -35.51
N ILE A 290 -15.98 6.64 -34.55
CA ILE A 290 -17.00 7.51 -33.95
C ILE A 290 -16.87 8.95 -34.49
N ASP A 291 -15.69 9.31 -35.02
CA ASP A 291 -15.47 10.49 -35.86
C ASP A 291 -16.05 10.28 -37.27
#